data_AF-R6EW38-F1
#
_entry.id   AF-R6EW38-F1
#
_cell.length_a   1.000
_cell.length_b   1.000
_cell.length_c   1.000
_cell.angle_alpha   90.00
_cell.angle_beta   90.00
_cell.angle_gamma   90.00
#
_symmetry.space_group_name_H-M   'P 1'
#
loop_
_entity.id
_entity.type
_entity.pdbx_description
1 polymer ?
#
loop_
_entity_poly.entity_id
_entity_poly.type
_entity_poly.pdbx_seq_one_letter_code
_entity_poly.pdbx_strand_id
1 'polypeptide(L)'
;MNIFEILKSKDSDNPILKDYQVKEELTNDCASESVQPVVVNTVHKVADPINIEDTFNFVGKSLAKSYRRGEISAKELLRSYRKNVAEAETFCTFGYKIQELQEVIRTTHNPALKAKLKDVVEEKKALRQKSNLQNHTTLDKLDMFKIDVLGMGIGLRKVMASMRKYYKKTGDRNALIVSLLLETEFANVNAKRLSSEKRRMAYERKTILLTRLSSLLHEAGWKSGYNEATGKNASYLVFVYLPSGVQLTWHCNEYTIPQYYDSLDDEWDGQVCMTLEKILVYIKENYHEFILSPLRNAA
;
A
#
# COMPACT_ATOMS: atom_id res chain seq x y z
N MET A 1 -14.50 18.35 -29.06
CA MET A 1 -15.17 18.79 -27.82
C MET A 1 -14.25 18.41 -26.66
N ASN A 2 -13.55 19.39 -26.10
CA ASN A 2 -12.46 19.19 -25.15
C ASN A 2 -13.02 19.12 -23.71
N ILE A 3 -12.57 18.16 -22.89
CA ILE A 3 -12.97 17.99 -21.48
C ILE A 3 -12.78 19.29 -20.66
N PHE A 4 -11.83 20.14 -21.06
CA PHE A 4 -11.61 21.45 -20.44
C PHE A 4 -12.73 22.47 -20.65
N GLU A 5 -13.56 22.35 -21.70
CA GLU A 5 -14.69 23.26 -21.91
C GLU A 5 -15.93 22.86 -21.08
N ILE A 6 -16.05 21.59 -20.72
CA ILE A 6 -17.16 21.09 -19.88
C ILE A 6 -17.01 21.59 -18.43
N LEU A 7 -15.76 21.71 -17.94
CA LEU A 7 -15.46 22.18 -16.58
C LEU A 7 -15.58 23.69 -16.40
N LYS A 8 -15.64 24.48 -17.48
CA LYS A 8 -15.79 25.95 -17.40
C LYS A 8 -17.23 26.44 -17.21
N SER A 9 -18.23 25.58 -17.41
CA SER A 9 -19.64 26.02 -17.46
C SER A 9 -20.43 25.83 -16.16
N LYS A 10 -19.82 25.36 -15.06
CA LYS A 10 -20.58 25.03 -13.83
C LYS A 10 -20.01 25.47 -12.47
N ASP A 11 -18.97 26.29 -12.41
CA ASP A 11 -18.48 26.81 -11.11
C ASP A 11 -17.97 28.25 -11.23
N SER A 12 -18.86 29.19 -11.59
CA SER A 12 -18.51 30.62 -11.66
C SER A 12 -18.38 31.32 -10.30
N ASP A 13 -18.53 30.61 -9.17
CA ASP A 13 -18.50 31.20 -7.83
C ASP A 13 -17.51 30.53 -6.85
N ASN A 14 -16.39 30.00 -7.36
CA ASN A 14 -15.32 29.46 -6.50
C ASN A 14 -14.17 30.49 -6.33
N PRO A 15 -13.97 31.10 -5.14
CA PRO A 15 -12.98 32.16 -4.92
C PRO A 15 -11.52 31.68 -4.95
N ILE A 16 -11.25 30.38 -5.15
CA ILE A 16 -9.90 29.78 -5.05
C ILE A 16 -9.09 29.91 -6.35
N LEU A 17 -9.71 30.29 -7.48
CA LEU A 17 -9.04 30.33 -8.79
C LEU A 17 -8.42 31.69 -9.18
N LYS A 18 -8.51 32.72 -8.32
CA LYS A 18 -7.98 34.06 -8.66
C LYS A 18 -6.50 34.29 -8.35
N ASP A 19 -5.85 33.40 -7.61
CA ASP A 19 -4.45 33.61 -7.18
C ASP A 19 -3.40 32.82 -7.99
N TYR A 20 -3.81 32.07 -9.02
CA TYR A 20 -2.90 31.22 -9.81
C TYR A 20 -2.35 31.84 -11.10
N GLN A 21 -2.46 33.15 -11.28
CA GLN A 21 -1.70 33.85 -12.31
C GLN A 21 -0.65 34.72 -11.64
N VAL A 22 0.60 34.26 -11.63
CA VAL A 22 1.83 35.08 -11.80
C VAL A 22 3.08 34.18 -11.73
N LYS A 23 3.81 34.18 -12.87
CA LYS A 23 5.25 33.94 -13.11
C LYS A 23 5.81 32.51 -13.16
N GLU A 24 5.83 32.00 -14.40
CA GLU A 24 7.02 31.38 -15.00
C GLU A 24 8.15 32.42 -15.15
N GLU A 25 9.40 32.02 -14.85
CA GLU A 25 10.58 32.29 -15.69
C GLU A 25 11.82 31.50 -15.19
N LEU A 26 12.19 30.49 -16.01
CA LEU A 26 13.53 30.05 -16.44
C LEU A 26 14.75 30.12 -15.49
N THR A 27 15.45 28.97 -15.38
CA THR A 27 16.81 28.82 -15.97
C THR A 27 17.21 27.33 -16.10
N ASN A 28 17.70 26.99 -17.29
CA ASN A 28 18.44 25.77 -17.62
C ASN A 28 19.84 25.83 -17.00
N ASP A 29 20.41 24.68 -16.63
CA ASP A 29 21.61 24.17 -17.32
C ASP A 29 21.93 22.72 -16.94
N CYS A 30 22.38 21.99 -17.97
CA CYS A 30 22.79 20.60 -17.97
C CYS A 30 24.08 20.35 -17.17
N ALA A 31 24.17 19.19 -16.52
CA ALA A 31 25.36 18.33 -16.63
C ALA A 31 25.02 16.89 -16.19
N SER A 32 25.21 15.99 -17.13
CA SER A 32 25.19 14.53 -17.03
C SER A 32 26.26 13.99 -16.09
N GLU A 33 25.94 12.95 -15.32
CA GLU A 33 26.89 11.85 -15.07
C GLU A 33 26.14 10.55 -14.74
N SER A 34 26.29 9.60 -15.64
CA SER A 34 25.80 8.23 -15.61
C SER A 34 26.76 7.33 -14.84
N VAL A 35 26.30 6.60 -13.82
CA VAL A 35 27.00 5.40 -13.32
C VAL A 35 25.97 4.29 -13.06
N GLN A 36 26.41 3.08 -13.39
CA GLN A 36 25.68 1.93 -13.91
C GLN A 36 24.92 1.10 -12.86
N PRO A 37 23.91 0.30 -13.30
CA PRO A 37 23.18 -0.60 -12.42
C PRO A 37 24.05 -1.76 -11.92
N VAL A 38 23.84 -2.10 -10.65
CA VAL A 38 24.48 -3.20 -9.91
C VAL A 38 24.36 -4.51 -10.69
N VAL A 39 25.53 -5.05 -11.06
CA VAL A 39 25.70 -6.36 -11.66
C VAL A 39 25.24 -7.43 -10.68
N VAL A 40 24.14 -8.12 -11.02
CA VAL A 40 23.73 -9.35 -10.34
C VAL A 40 24.75 -10.43 -10.71
N ASN A 41 25.64 -10.74 -9.77
CA ASN A 41 26.54 -11.89 -9.86
C ASN A 41 25.73 -13.19 -9.79
N THR A 42 25.25 -13.68 -10.93
CA THR A 42 24.77 -15.05 -11.09
C THR A 42 25.99 -15.97 -11.14
N VAL A 43 26.45 -16.40 -9.97
CA VAL A 43 27.37 -17.52 -9.83
C VAL A 43 26.75 -18.72 -10.56
N HIS A 44 27.43 -19.21 -11.59
CA HIS A 44 27.12 -20.45 -12.27
C HIS A 44 27.10 -21.60 -11.25
N LYS A 45 25.91 -21.95 -10.75
CA LYS A 45 25.69 -23.25 -10.13
C LYS A 45 25.84 -24.30 -11.22
N VAL A 46 26.85 -25.14 -11.08
CA VAL A 46 26.97 -26.42 -11.76
C VAL A 46 25.61 -27.10 -11.65
N ALA A 47 24.96 -27.35 -12.79
CA ALA A 47 23.63 -27.91 -12.84
C ALA A 47 23.64 -29.27 -12.13
N ASP A 48 22.85 -29.39 -11.06
CA ASP A 48 22.54 -30.68 -10.45
C ASP A 48 22.08 -31.66 -11.55
N PRO A 49 22.46 -32.94 -11.49
CA PRO A 49 22.02 -33.92 -12.48
C PRO A 49 20.49 -33.92 -12.54
N ILE A 50 19.94 -33.62 -13.72
CA ILE A 50 18.49 -33.55 -13.95
C ILE A 50 17.89 -34.90 -13.54
N ASN A 51 17.10 -34.89 -12.49
CA ASN A 51 16.33 -36.06 -12.08
C ASN A 51 15.29 -36.37 -13.17
N ILE A 52 15.43 -37.55 -13.78
CA ILE A 52 14.53 -38.03 -14.85
C ILE A 52 13.09 -38.12 -14.35
N GLU A 53 12.90 -38.38 -13.06
CA GLU A 53 11.59 -38.50 -12.44
C GLU A 53 10.86 -37.14 -12.40
N ASP A 54 11.57 -36.07 -12.06
CA ASP A 54 11.05 -34.70 -12.08
C ASP A 54 10.74 -34.24 -13.51
N THR A 55 11.51 -34.71 -14.49
CA THR A 55 11.30 -34.41 -15.91
C THR A 55 9.91 -34.84 -16.38
N PHE A 56 9.37 -35.96 -15.86
CA PHE A 56 8.04 -36.45 -16.24
C PHE A 56 6.90 -35.54 -15.79
N ASN A 57 7.06 -34.82 -14.69
CA ASN A 57 6.04 -33.90 -14.16
C ASN A 57 5.86 -32.66 -15.04
N PHE A 58 6.86 -32.34 -15.85
CA PHE A 58 6.94 -31.11 -16.64
C PHE A 58 6.83 -31.34 -18.15
N VAL A 59 6.60 -32.59 -18.56
CA VAL A 59 6.28 -32.97 -19.95
C VAL A 59 4.86 -33.53 -20.03
N GLY A 60 4.23 -33.40 -21.19
CA GLY A 60 2.85 -33.88 -21.38
C GLY A 60 2.74 -35.39 -21.14
N LYS A 61 1.61 -35.85 -20.56
CA LYS A 61 1.36 -37.29 -20.27
C LYS A 61 1.55 -38.20 -21.47
N SER A 62 1.24 -37.71 -22.69
CA SER A 62 1.46 -38.47 -23.92
C SER A 62 2.95 -38.71 -24.18
N LEU A 63 3.77 -37.66 -24.10
CA LEU A 63 5.22 -37.72 -24.32
C LEU A 63 5.91 -38.60 -23.27
N ALA A 64 5.51 -38.48 -22.01
CA ALA A 64 6.00 -39.34 -20.92
C ALA A 64 5.71 -40.82 -21.20
N LYS A 65 4.51 -41.15 -21.69
CA LYS A 65 4.14 -42.53 -22.06
C LYS A 65 4.95 -43.03 -23.26
N SER A 66 5.13 -42.22 -24.31
CA SER A 66 5.95 -42.59 -25.46
C SER A 66 7.40 -42.85 -25.09
N TYR A 67 7.98 -42.07 -24.17
CA TYR A 67 9.33 -42.35 -23.67
C TYR A 67 9.41 -43.68 -22.92
N ARG A 68 8.45 -43.96 -22.03
CA ARG A 68 8.40 -45.23 -21.29
C ARG A 68 8.23 -46.44 -22.20
N ARG A 69 7.60 -46.27 -23.37
CA ARG A 69 7.45 -47.31 -24.40
C ARG A 69 8.67 -47.42 -25.33
N GLY A 70 9.69 -46.57 -25.17
CA GLY A 70 10.88 -46.53 -26.03
C GLY A 70 10.64 -45.90 -27.41
N GLU A 71 9.50 -45.23 -27.61
CA GLU A 71 9.14 -44.61 -28.90
C GLU A 71 9.88 -43.29 -29.16
N ILE A 72 10.42 -42.65 -28.12
CA ILE A 72 11.18 -41.41 -28.21
C ILE A 72 12.44 -41.50 -27.36
N SER A 73 13.46 -40.75 -27.75
CA SER A 73 14.75 -40.70 -27.06
C SER A 73 14.71 -39.82 -25.81
N ALA A 74 15.64 -40.08 -24.87
CA ALA A 74 15.84 -39.21 -23.70
C ALA A 74 16.19 -37.77 -24.09
N LYS A 75 16.91 -37.59 -25.21
CA LYS A 75 17.26 -36.28 -25.77
C LYS A 75 16.03 -35.48 -26.18
N GLU A 76 15.02 -36.13 -26.77
CA GLU A 76 13.76 -35.50 -27.16
C GLU A 76 12.90 -35.15 -25.95
N LEU A 77 12.84 -36.04 -24.96
CA LEU A 77 12.16 -35.78 -23.69
C LEU A 77 12.76 -34.55 -22.99
N LEU A 78 14.09 -34.50 -22.86
CA LEU A 78 14.80 -33.37 -22.25
C LEU A 78 14.65 -32.07 -23.04
N ARG A 79 14.59 -32.15 -24.38
CA ARG A 79 14.31 -30.97 -25.22
C ARG A 79 12.93 -30.40 -24.93
N SER A 80 11.89 -31.25 -24.85
CA SER A 80 10.53 -30.80 -24.52
C SER A 80 10.45 -30.25 -23.11
N TYR A 81 11.11 -30.90 -22.15
CA TYR A 81 11.20 -30.41 -20.77
C TYR A 81 11.78 -29.00 -20.71
N ARG A 82 12.97 -28.79 -21.30
CA ARG A 82 13.63 -27.47 -21.32
C ARG A 82 12.78 -26.40 -21.99
N LYS A 83 12.10 -26.73 -23.09
CA LYS A 83 11.17 -25.82 -23.76
C LYS A 83 10.03 -25.41 -22.83
N ASN A 84 9.40 -26.38 -22.16
CA ASN A 84 8.29 -26.13 -21.26
C ASN A 84 8.69 -25.27 -20.06
N VAL A 85 9.86 -25.55 -19.48
CA VAL A 85 10.44 -24.77 -18.38
C VAL A 85 10.75 -23.35 -18.81
N ALA A 86 11.42 -23.16 -19.96
CA ALA A 86 11.75 -21.82 -20.46
C ALA A 86 10.50 -20.96 -20.74
N GLU A 87 9.44 -21.56 -21.32
CA GLU A 87 8.15 -20.88 -21.48
C GLU A 87 7.52 -20.54 -20.12
N ALA A 88 7.58 -21.46 -19.16
CA ALA A 88 7.07 -21.21 -17.81
C ALA A 88 7.82 -20.06 -17.14
N GLU A 89 9.14 -20.01 -17.22
CA GLU A 89 9.99 -18.96 -16.65
C GLU A 89 9.69 -17.58 -17.24
N THR A 90 9.58 -17.51 -18.57
CA THR A 90 9.31 -16.26 -19.31
C THR A 90 7.88 -15.73 -19.12
N PHE A 91 6.93 -16.57 -18.70
CA PHE A 91 5.56 -16.12 -18.44
C PHE A 91 5.48 -15.15 -17.25
N CYS A 92 5.03 -13.92 -17.51
CA CYS A 92 4.83 -12.89 -16.49
C CYS A 92 3.42 -12.97 -15.88
N THR A 93 3.34 -13.14 -14.56
CA THR A 93 2.06 -13.23 -13.82
C THR A 93 1.59 -11.89 -13.23
N PHE A 94 2.35 -10.82 -13.51
CA PHE A 94 2.03 -9.46 -13.11
C PHE A 94 0.74 -8.98 -13.80
N GLY A 95 -0.08 -8.20 -13.09
CA GLY A 95 -1.37 -7.70 -13.61
C GLY A 95 -2.53 -8.72 -13.60
N TYR A 96 -2.25 -10.03 -13.71
CA TYR A 96 -3.30 -11.04 -13.77
C TYR A 96 -4.07 -11.23 -12.45
N LYS A 97 -5.40 -11.26 -12.54
CA LYS A 97 -6.35 -11.69 -11.50
C LYS A 97 -6.37 -13.21 -11.36
N ILE A 98 -6.81 -13.70 -10.21
CA ILE A 98 -6.90 -15.16 -9.92
C ILE A 98 -7.75 -15.88 -10.98
N GLN A 99 -8.89 -15.31 -11.38
CA GLN A 99 -9.77 -15.91 -12.40
C GLN A 99 -9.10 -16.01 -13.78
N GLU A 100 -8.34 -14.97 -14.16
CA GLU A 100 -7.61 -14.96 -15.43
C GLU A 100 -6.49 -16.02 -15.40
N LEU A 101 -5.76 -16.14 -14.29
CA LEU A 101 -4.76 -17.21 -14.12
C LEU A 101 -5.38 -18.60 -14.16
N GLN A 102 -6.57 -18.79 -13.57
CA GLN A 102 -7.31 -20.05 -13.63
C GLN A 102 -7.72 -20.41 -15.06
N GLU A 103 -8.09 -19.42 -15.87
CA GLU A 103 -8.41 -19.64 -17.27
C GLU A 103 -7.16 -19.98 -18.10
N VAL A 104 -6.02 -19.34 -17.84
CA VAL A 104 -4.73 -19.73 -18.44
C VAL A 104 -4.35 -21.15 -18.04
N ILE A 105 -4.54 -21.54 -16.77
CA ILE A 105 -4.33 -22.92 -16.30
C ILE A 105 -5.22 -23.91 -17.07
N ARG A 106 -6.49 -23.55 -17.30
CA ARG A 106 -7.44 -24.43 -18.02
C ARG A 106 -7.04 -24.66 -19.47
N THR A 107 -6.55 -23.61 -20.13
CA THR A 107 -6.26 -23.60 -21.58
C THR A 107 -4.83 -24.01 -21.92
N THR A 108 -3.86 -23.84 -21.02
CA THR A 108 -2.46 -24.20 -21.32
C THR A 108 -2.23 -25.72 -21.37
N HIS A 109 -1.52 -26.14 -22.40
CA HIS A 109 -1.03 -27.52 -22.57
C HIS A 109 0.36 -27.74 -21.95
N ASN A 110 1.06 -26.67 -21.55
CA ASN A 110 2.38 -26.74 -20.93
C ASN A 110 2.25 -27.12 -19.44
N PRO A 111 2.76 -28.29 -19.02
CA PRO A 111 2.65 -28.74 -17.63
C PRO A 111 3.49 -27.92 -16.64
N ALA A 112 4.65 -27.41 -17.07
CA ALA A 112 5.51 -26.56 -16.24
C ALA A 112 4.88 -25.19 -15.97
N LEU A 113 4.30 -24.58 -17.01
CA LEU A 113 3.53 -23.35 -16.83
C LEU A 113 2.32 -23.59 -15.92
N LYS A 114 1.59 -24.70 -16.13
CA LYS A 114 0.45 -25.08 -15.27
C LYS A 114 0.83 -25.26 -13.81
N ALA A 115 1.99 -25.84 -13.50
CA ALA A 115 2.50 -25.96 -12.14
C ALA A 115 2.81 -24.58 -11.52
N LYS A 116 3.65 -23.77 -12.20
CA LYS A 116 3.98 -22.39 -11.78
C LYS A 116 2.73 -21.56 -11.50
N LEU A 117 1.73 -21.62 -12.38
CA LEU A 117 0.51 -20.83 -12.22
C LEU A 117 -0.35 -21.30 -11.04
N LYS A 118 -0.38 -22.59 -10.74
CA LYS A 118 -1.08 -23.10 -9.55
C LYS A 118 -0.47 -22.56 -8.27
N ASP A 119 0.86 -22.59 -8.18
CA ASP A 119 1.59 -22.07 -7.01
C ASP A 119 1.31 -20.57 -6.83
N VAL A 120 1.38 -19.79 -7.91
CA VAL A 120 1.05 -18.36 -7.90
C VAL A 120 -0.41 -18.10 -7.50
N VAL A 121 -1.35 -18.96 -7.93
CA VAL A 121 -2.77 -18.83 -7.53
C VAL A 121 -2.93 -19.09 -6.03
N GLU A 122 -2.31 -20.14 -5.49
CA GLU A 122 -2.36 -20.44 -4.06
C GLU A 122 -1.70 -19.33 -3.22
N GLU A 123 -0.55 -18.82 -3.65
CA GLU A 123 0.10 -17.66 -3.01
C GLU A 123 -0.83 -16.43 -3.01
N LYS A 124 -1.45 -16.10 -4.16
CA LYS A 124 -2.40 -14.97 -4.25
C LYS A 124 -3.63 -15.19 -3.37
N LYS A 125 -4.12 -16.43 -3.22
CA LYS A 125 -5.22 -16.77 -2.30
C LYS A 125 -4.80 -16.58 -0.84
N ALA A 126 -3.63 -17.08 -0.45
CA ALA A 126 -3.10 -16.94 0.90
C ALA A 126 -2.91 -15.46 1.28
N LEU A 127 -2.35 -14.65 0.38
CA LEU A 127 -2.23 -13.20 0.56
C LEU A 127 -3.59 -12.52 0.74
N ARG A 128 -4.60 -12.92 -0.05
CA ARG A 128 -5.97 -12.40 0.07
C ARG A 128 -6.59 -12.76 1.43
N GLN A 129 -6.43 -14.00 1.89
CA GLN A 129 -6.91 -14.43 3.20
C GLN A 129 -6.25 -13.64 4.33
N LYS A 130 -4.91 -13.49 4.28
CA LYS A 130 -4.15 -12.68 5.23
C LYS A 130 -4.64 -11.23 5.28
N SER A 131 -4.85 -10.61 4.12
CA SER A 131 -5.37 -9.24 4.02
C SER A 131 -6.78 -9.10 4.59
N ASN A 132 -7.67 -10.07 4.33
CA ASN A 132 -9.02 -10.08 4.89
C ASN A 132 -8.99 -10.19 6.43
N LEU A 133 -8.17 -11.09 6.97
CA LEU A 133 -8.01 -11.25 8.43
C LEU A 133 -7.51 -9.95 9.07
N GLN A 134 -6.49 -9.33 8.49
CA GLN A 134 -5.98 -8.02 8.94
C GLN A 134 -7.06 -6.94 8.91
N ASN A 135 -7.90 -6.91 7.87
CA ASN A 135 -9.01 -5.98 7.79
C ASN A 135 -10.04 -6.20 8.89
N HIS A 136 -10.41 -7.45 9.18
CA HIS A 136 -11.30 -7.78 10.31
C HIS A 136 -10.70 -7.29 11.63
N THR A 137 -9.46 -7.65 11.94
CA THR A 137 -8.78 -7.18 13.17
C THR A 137 -8.73 -5.66 13.27
N THR A 138 -8.45 -4.95 12.16
CA THR A 138 -8.45 -3.48 12.17
C THR A 138 -9.83 -2.91 12.49
N LEU A 139 -10.88 -3.52 11.94
CA LEU A 139 -12.25 -3.11 12.14
C LEU A 139 -12.75 -3.39 13.56
N ASP A 140 -12.34 -4.50 14.16
CA ASP A 140 -12.67 -4.84 15.54
C ASP A 140 -12.02 -3.85 16.52
N LYS A 141 -10.72 -3.54 16.32
CA LYS A 141 -10.02 -2.48 17.07
C LYS A 141 -10.74 -1.13 16.96
N LEU A 142 -11.20 -0.77 15.75
CA LEU A 142 -11.94 0.48 15.55
C LEU A 142 -13.26 0.50 16.35
N ASP A 143 -14.00 -0.61 16.38
CA ASP A 143 -15.25 -0.67 17.13
C ASP A 143 -15.02 -0.63 18.64
N MET A 144 -13.95 -1.26 19.14
CA MET A 144 -13.52 -1.09 20.53
C MET A 144 -13.23 0.38 20.84
N PHE A 145 -12.40 1.05 20.04
CA PHE A 145 -12.03 2.46 20.27
C PHE A 145 -13.19 3.45 20.09
N LYS A 146 -14.25 3.10 19.36
CA LYS A 146 -15.47 3.93 19.32
C LYS A 146 -16.17 3.99 20.68
N ILE A 147 -16.02 2.95 21.50
CA ILE A 147 -16.61 2.85 22.84
C ILE A 147 -15.63 3.38 23.88
N ASP A 148 -14.43 2.82 23.93
CA ASP A 148 -13.40 3.19 24.88
C ASP A 148 -12.00 3.16 24.26
N VAL A 149 -11.33 4.30 24.29
CA VAL A 149 -9.96 4.47 23.84
C VAL A 149 -9.02 4.10 24.99
N LEU A 150 -8.36 2.95 24.88
CA LEU A 150 -7.22 2.55 25.74
C LEU A 150 -7.50 2.68 27.26
N GLY A 151 -8.72 2.39 27.71
CA GLY A 151 -9.11 2.47 29.12
C GLY A 151 -9.36 3.89 29.63
N MET A 152 -9.51 4.88 28.75
CA MET A 152 -9.77 6.28 29.14
C MET A 152 -11.23 6.55 29.54
N GLY A 153 -12.13 5.57 29.36
CA GLY A 153 -13.57 5.71 29.61
C GLY A 153 -14.28 6.60 28.59
N ILE A 154 -13.67 6.83 27.41
CA ILE A 154 -14.24 7.67 26.36
C ILE A 154 -13.97 7.13 24.96
N GLY A 155 -14.95 7.30 24.08
CA GLY A 155 -14.85 6.89 22.69
C GLY A 155 -14.06 7.86 21.80
N LEU A 156 -13.62 7.33 20.66
CA LEU A 156 -12.81 8.01 19.64
C LEU A 156 -13.35 9.37 19.19
N ARG A 157 -14.67 9.51 19.03
CA ARG A 157 -15.30 10.79 18.64
C ARG A 157 -15.06 11.89 19.69
N LYS A 158 -15.10 11.53 20.97
CA LYS A 158 -14.86 12.46 22.07
C LYS A 158 -13.37 12.82 22.15
N VAL A 159 -12.46 11.85 21.95
CA VAL A 159 -11.03 12.12 21.84
C VAL A 159 -10.73 13.13 20.73
N MET A 160 -11.23 12.91 19.50
CA MET A 160 -11.06 13.85 18.38
C MET A 160 -11.62 15.24 18.70
N ALA A 161 -12.80 15.32 19.32
CA ALA A 161 -13.39 16.59 19.72
C ALA A 161 -12.57 17.32 20.79
N SER A 162 -12.05 16.59 21.78
CA SER A 162 -11.19 17.13 22.83
C SER A 162 -9.87 17.65 22.28
N MET A 163 -9.22 16.93 21.36
CA MET A 163 -7.98 17.39 20.72
C MET A 163 -8.18 18.70 19.95
N ARG A 164 -9.26 18.80 19.16
CA ARG A 164 -9.59 20.06 18.47
C ARG A 164 -9.90 21.19 19.45
N LYS A 165 -10.58 20.90 20.57
CA LYS A 165 -10.84 21.88 21.62
C LYS A 165 -9.56 22.34 22.30
N TYR A 166 -8.61 21.43 22.54
CA TYR A 166 -7.30 21.75 23.10
C TYR A 166 -6.56 22.72 22.20
N TYR A 167 -6.40 22.39 20.92
CA TYR A 167 -5.77 23.26 19.92
C TYR A 167 -6.41 24.67 19.89
N LYS A 168 -7.75 24.75 19.86
CA LYS A 168 -8.45 26.05 19.87
C LYS A 168 -8.16 26.88 21.12
N LYS A 169 -7.87 26.24 22.25
CA LYS A 169 -7.60 26.92 23.53
C LYS A 169 -6.13 27.33 23.66
N THR A 170 -5.21 26.48 23.22
CA THR A 170 -3.77 26.63 23.48
C THR A 170 -2.96 27.12 22.29
N GLY A 171 -3.48 26.97 21.07
CA GLY A 171 -2.71 27.20 19.84
C GLY A 171 -1.69 26.10 19.55
N ASP A 172 -1.69 24.98 20.29
CA ASP A 172 -0.71 23.90 20.12
C ASP A 172 -0.86 23.20 18.76
N ARG A 173 0.07 23.49 17.85
CA ARG A 173 0.10 22.92 16.50
C ARG A 173 0.27 21.39 16.50
N ASN A 174 0.96 20.82 17.48
CA ASN A 174 1.10 19.36 17.58
C ASN A 174 -0.26 18.70 17.84
N ALA A 175 -1.11 19.31 18.66
CA ALA A 175 -2.46 18.81 18.89
C ALA A 175 -3.33 18.85 17.63
N LEU A 176 -3.16 19.86 16.77
CA LEU A 176 -3.82 19.93 15.46
C LEU A 176 -3.33 18.81 14.54
N ILE A 177 -2.01 18.63 14.41
CA ILE A 177 -1.40 17.59 13.56
C ILE A 177 -1.87 16.21 13.99
N VAL A 178 -1.77 15.89 15.29
CA VAL A 178 -2.20 14.61 15.85
C VAL A 178 -3.69 14.37 15.63
N SER A 179 -4.53 15.41 15.77
CA SER A 179 -5.95 15.31 15.46
C SER A 179 -6.20 14.97 13.99
N LEU A 180 -5.46 15.58 13.06
CA LEU A 180 -5.57 15.30 11.63
C LEU A 180 -5.05 13.90 11.26
N LEU A 181 -3.96 13.44 11.89
CA LEU A 181 -3.47 12.05 11.73
C LEU A 181 -4.54 11.05 12.19
N LEU A 182 -5.18 11.32 13.33
CA LEU A 182 -6.25 10.47 13.86
C LEU A 182 -7.47 10.45 12.94
N GLU A 183 -7.88 11.60 12.40
CA GLU A 183 -8.98 11.70 11.43
C GLU A 183 -8.67 10.98 10.12
N THR A 184 -7.43 11.09 9.64
CA THR A 184 -6.93 10.41 8.44
C THR A 184 -7.02 8.90 8.61
N GLU A 185 -6.53 8.38 9.73
CA GLU A 185 -6.57 6.93 9.99
C GLU A 185 -7.99 6.43 10.26
N PHE A 186 -8.81 7.21 10.96
CA PHE A 186 -10.23 6.88 11.13
C PHE A 186 -10.95 6.75 9.77
N ALA A 187 -10.74 7.71 8.86
CA ALA A 187 -11.31 7.64 7.52
C ALA A 187 -10.78 6.41 6.74
N ASN A 188 -9.48 6.15 6.80
CA ASN A 188 -8.82 5.02 6.15
C ASN A 188 -9.37 3.67 6.62
N VAL A 189 -9.54 3.47 7.94
CA VAL A 189 -10.09 2.23 8.49
C VAL A 189 -11.58 2.12 8.21
N ASN A 190 -12.35 3.20 8.38
CA ASN A 190 -13.80 3.18 8.16
C ASN A 190 -14.16 2.91 6.68
N ALA A 191 -13.32 3.34 5.72
CA ALA A 191 -13.48 3.06 4.30
C ALA A 191 -13.61 1.57 3.97
N LYS A 192 -12.99 0.70 4.79
CA LYS A 192 -13.03 -0.76 4.61
C LYS A 192 -14.44 -1.35 4.74
N ARG A 193 -15.36 -0.67 5.41
CA ARG A 193 -16.78 -1.08 5.57
C ARG A 193 -17.70 -0.58 4.47
N LEU A 194 -17.23 0.37 3.66
CA LEU A 194 -18.07 1.07 2.72
C LEU A 194 -18.20 0.30 1.40
N SER A 195 -19.32 0.54 0.70
CA SER A 195 -19.50 0.15 -0.70
C SER A 195 -18.45 0.82 -1.58
N SER A 196 -18.23 0.30 -2.80
CA SER A 196 -17.14 0.75 -3.69
C SER A 196 -17.10 2.26 -3.91
N GLU A 197 -18.25 2.89 -4.17
CA GLU A 197 -18.32 4.34 -4.40
C GLU A 197 -18.00 5.15 -3.14
N LYS A 198 -18.62 4.81 -2.01
CA LYS A 198 -18.38 5.46 -0.72
C LYS A 198 -16.95 5.25 -0.23
N ARG A 199 -16.36 4.10 -0.52
CA ARG A 199 -14.96 3.78 -0.24
C ARG A 199 -14.02 4.67 -1.07
N ARG A 200 -14.33 4.90 -2.35
CA ARG A 200 -13.56 5.81 -3.20
C ARG A 200 -13.53 7.22 -2.60
N MET A 201 -14.69 7.77 -2.26
CA MET A 201 -14.80 9.09 -1.62
C MET A 201 -14.04 9.16 -0.29
N ALA A 202 -14.07 8.10 0.52
CA ALA A 202 -13.32 8.05 1.76
C ALA A 202 -11.79 8.04 1.55
N TYR A 203 -11.31 7.36 0.50
CA TYR A 203 -9.90 7.39 0.12
C TYR A 203 -9.48 8.73 -0.51
N GLU A 204 -10.34 9.39 -1.28
CA GLU A 204 -10.10 10.76 -1.75
C GLU A 204 -9.95 11.72 -0.56
N ARG A 205 -10.85 11.63 0.43
CA ARG A 205 -10.74 12.43 1.67
C ARG A 205 -9.43 12.15 2.41
N LYS A 206 -8.99 10.90 2.50
CA LYS A 206 -7.69 10.53 3.09
C LYS A 206 -6.55 11.24 2.36
N THR A 207 -6.53 11.23 1.04
CA THR A 207 -5.51 11.93 0.24
C THR A 207 -5.49 13.42 0.53
N ILE A 208 -6.66 14.08 0.56
CA ILE A 208 -6.76 15.51 0.88
C ILE A 208 -6.18 15.81 2.28
N LEU A 209 -6.47 14.97 3.27
CA LEU A 209 -5.94 15.13 4.62
C LEU A 209 -4.42 14.94 4.67
N LEU A 210 -3.89 13.95 3.95
CA LEU A 210 -2.44 13.72 3.85
C LEU A 210 -1.72 14.88 3.16
N THR A 211 -2.27 15.40 2.06
CA THR A 211 -1.72 16.60 1.40
C THR A 211 -1.68 17.79 2.35
N ARG A 212 -2.76 18.04 3.09
CA ARG A 212 -2.80 19.12 4.09
C ARG A 212 -1.82 18.89 5.26
N LEU A 213 -1.62 17.63 5.65
CA LEU A 213 -0.69 17.28 6.73
C LEU A 213 0.76 17.60 6.37
N SER A 214 1.16 17.51 5.10
CA SER A 214 2.56 17.68 4.70
C SER A 214 3.12 19.05 5.11
N SER A 215 2.40 20.14 4.80
CA SER A 215 2.86 21.48 5.17
C SER A 215 2.93 21.68 6.69
N LEU A 216 1.94 21.14 7.42
CA LEU A 216 1.91 21.24 8.88
C LEU A 216 3.04 20.45 9.54
N LEU A 217 3.35 19.27 9.01
CA LEU A 217 4.45 18.43 9.47
C LEU A 217 5.79 19.11 9.21
N HIS A 218 5.98 19.68 8.03
CA HIS A 218 7.18 20.45 7.67
C HIS A 218 7.37 21.65 8.60
N GLU A 219 6.32 22.47 8.80
CA GLU A 219 6.35 23.62 9.71
C GLU A 219 6.64 23.24 11.16
N ALA A 220 6.22 22.05 11.60
CA ALA A 220 6.48 21.54 12.94
C ALA A 220 7.84 20.82 13.07
N GLY A 221 8.59 20.65 11.98
CA GLY A 221 9.85 19.91 11.95
C GLY A 221 9.68 18.41 12.18
N TRP A 222 8.52 17.84 11.87
CA TRP A 222 8.29 16.39 12.01
C TRP A 222 8.87 15.64 10.81
N LYS A 223 9.63 14.57 11.08
CA LYS A 223 10.14 13.68 10.03
C LYS A 223 8.94 13.04 9.31
N SER A 224 8.84 13.27 8.02
CA SER A 224 7.83 12.68 7.15
C SER A 224 8.36 12.58 5.72
N GLY A 225 7.76 11.72 4.91
CA GLY A 225 8.21 11.51 3.54
C GLY A 225 7.43 10.40 2.85
N TYR A 226 7.88 9.99 1.66
CA TYR A 226 7.30 8.86 0.94
C TYR A 226 8.36 7.92 0.37
N ASN A 227 7.96 6.67 0.15
CA ASN A 227 8.63 5.75 -0.76
C ASN A 227 7.67 5.20 -1.81
N GLU A 228 8.24 4.79 -2.94
CA GLU A 228 7.53 3.96 -3.90
C GLU A 228 7.20 2.61 -3.25
N ALA A 229 5.94 2.21 -3.35
CA ALA A 229 5.49 0.97 -2.78
C ALA A 229 5.78 -0.17 -3.77
N THR A 230 6.56 -1.16 -3.36
CA THR A 230 6.82 -2.39 -4.16
C THR A 230 5.65 -3.39 -4.09
N GLY A 231 4.44 -2.92 -3.75
CA GLY A 231 3.28 -3.72 -3.40
C GLY A 231 2.08 -3.57 -4.35
N LYS A 232 1.16 -4.55 -4.27
CA LYS A 232 0.10 -4.77 -5.28
C LYS A 232 -1.03 -3.72 -5.33
N ASN A 233 -1.18 -2.90 -4.30
CA ASN A 233 -2.39 -2.06 -4.10
C ASN A 233 -2.08 -0.60 -3.72
N ALA A 234 -0.82 -0.21 -3.76
CA ALA A 234 -0.33 1.11 -3.41
C ALA A 234 0.76 1.49 -4.41
N SER A 235 0.76 2.74 -4.87
CA SER A 235 1.87 3.30 -5.66
C SER A 235 2.92 3.89 -4.72
N TYR A 236 2.48 4.40 -3.56
CA TYR A 236 3.33 5.07 -2.57
C TYR A 236 3.00 4.62 -1.15
N LEU A 237 4.01 4.64 -0.29
CA LEU A 237 3.90 4.60 1.17
C LEU A 237 4.25 5.98 1.71
N VAL A 238 3.32 6.62 2.42
CA VAL A 238 3.59 7.86 3.14
C VAL A 238 3.96 7.52 4.58
N PHE A 239 5.10 8.04 5.03
CA PHE A 239 5.64 7.91 6.37
C PHE A 239 5.47 9.21 7.14
N VAL A 240 5.03 9.09 8.39
CA VAL A 240 5.04 10.19 9.37
C VAL A 240 5.60 9.63 10.67
N TYR A 241 6.60 10.30 11.23
CA TYR A 241 7.14 9.96 12.54
C TYR A 241 6.53 10.87 13.59
N LEU A 242 5.93 10.27 14.60
CA LEU A 242 5.56 11.00 15.81
C LEU A 242 6.83 11.54 16.49
N PRO A 243 6.74 12.61 17.30
CA PRO A 243 7.89 13.16 18.04
C PRO A 243 8.61 12.14 18.92
N SER A 244 7.93 11.06 19.34
CA SER A 244 8.52 9.93 20.06
C SER A 244 9.35 8.98 19.19
N GLY A 245 9.47 9.23 17.89
CA GLY A 245 10.15 8.37 16.92
C GLY A 245 9.28 7.22 16.37
N VAL A 246 8.02 7.12 16.80
CA VAL A 246 7.12 6.06 16.35
C VAL A 246 6.67 6.30 14.90
N GLN A 247 6.88 5.30 14.03
CA GLN A 247 6.53 5.35 12.62
C GLN A 247 5.03 5.10 12.40
N LEU A 248 4.39 5.96 11.60
CA LEU A 248 3.05 5.82 11.06
C LEU A 248 3.12 5.71 9.53
N THR A 249 2.31 4.82 8.95
CA THR A 249 2.35 4.56 7.51
C THR A 249 0.98 4.48 6.86
N TRP A 250 0.85 5.06 5.67
CA TRP A 250 -0.34 4.97 4.85
C TRP A 250 -0.02 4.59 3.40
N HIS A 251 -0.75 3.60 2.88
CA HIS A 251 -0.78 3.29 1.45
C HIS A 251 -1.53 4.35 0.65
N CYS A 252 -0.93 4.85 -0.42
CA CYS A 252 -1.50 5.85 -1.33
C CYS A 252 -1.33 5.41 -2.79
N ASN A 253 -2.28 5.79 -3.64
CA ASN A 253 -2.21 5.58 -5.10
C ASN A 253 -2.20 6.90 -5.88
N GLU A 254 -2.23 8.04 -5.17
CA GLU A 254 -2.29 9.34 -5.82
C GLU A 254 -0.90 9.74 -6.33
N TYR A 255 -0.80 10.06 -7.62
CA TYR A 255 0.45 10.42 -8.28
C TYR A 255 0.99 11.79 -7.84
N THR A 256 0.17 12.59 -7.15
CA THR A 256 0.58 13.90 -6.63
C THR A 256 1.32 13.80 -5.28
N ILE A 257 1.38 12.63 -4.63
CA ILE A 257 2.06 12.48 -3.32
C ILE A 257 3.52 13.00 -3.34
N PRO A 258 4.34 12.69 -4.36
CA PRO A 258 5.71 13.23 -4.48
C PRO A 258 5.82 14.76 -4.55
N GLN A 259 4.71 15.48 -4.81
CA GLN A 259 4.70 16.94 -4.81
C GLN A 259 4.57 17.52 -3.40
N TYR A 260 4.15 16.71 -2.43
CA TYR A 260 3.87 17.15 -1.06
C TYR A 260 4.83 16.56 -0.03
N TYR A 261 5.44 15.42 -0.32
CA TYR A 261 6.35 14.74 0.58
C TYR A 261 7.68 14.51 -0.13
N ASP A 262 8.78 14.70 0.59
CA ASP A 262 10.11 14.35 0.08
C ASP A 262 10.30 12.83 0.05
N SER A 263 11.12 12.36 -0.87
CA SER A 263 11.53 10.95 -0.89
C SER A 263 12.32 10.63 0.37
N LEU A 264 12.04 9.47 0.96
CA LEU A 264 12.55 9.10 2.27
C LEU A 264 12.91 7.62 2.29
N ASP A 265 14.20 7.32 2.22
CA ASP A 265 14.72 5.94 2.24
C ASP A 265 14.61 5.28 3.63
N ASP A 266 13.38 5.04 4.07
CA ASP A 266 13.05 4.29 5.28
C ASP A 266 12.22 3.03 4.94
N GLU A 267 12.45 1.98 5.73
CA GLU A 267 11.65 0.77 5.67
C GLU A 267 10.43 0.84 6.60
N TRP A 268 9.35 0.17 6.20
CA TRP A 268 8.19 0.01 7.06
C TRP A 268 8.56 -0.85 8.28
N ASP A 269 8.18 -0.40 9.47
CA ASP A 269 8.49 -1.03 10.75
C ASP A 269 7.84 -2.42 11.01
N GLY A 270 7.13 -2.96 10.01
CA GLY A 270 6.51 -4.29 10.06
C GLY A 270 5.28 -4.39 10.97
N GLN A 271 4.87 -3.30 11.63
CA GLN A 271 3.77 -3.33 12.60
C GLN A 271 2.41 -3.25 11.92
N VAL A 272 1.86 -4.42 11.61
CA VAL A 272 0.56 -4.59 10.96
C VAL A 272 -0.58 -4.05 11.83
N CYS A 273 -1.46 -3.22 11.25
CA CYS A 273 -2.70 -2.76 11.90
C CYS A 273 -2.51 -1.99 13.23
N MET A 274 -1.39 -1.26 13.34
CA MET A 274 -1.04 -0.51 14.56
C MET A 274 -1.18 1.01 14.44
N THR A 275 -1.33 1.58 13.24
CA THR A 275 -1.33 3.06 13.02
C THR A 275 -2.32 3.78 13.93
N LEU A 276 -3.59 3.33 13.99
CA LEU A 276 -4.60 3.94 14.86
C LEU A 276 -4.22 3.88 16.33
N GLU A 277 -3.72 2.73 16.78
CA GLU A 277 -3.33 2.49 18.16
C GLU A 277 -2.13 3.35 18.57
N LYS A 278 -1.11 3.44 17.73
CA LYS A 278 0.07 4.30 17.93
C LYS A 278 -0.31 5.77 18.12
N ILE A 279 -1.22 6.29 17.30
CA ILE A 279 -1.72 7.66 17.44
C ILE A 279 -2.45 7.83 18.77
N LEU A 280 -3.29 6.87 19.16
CA LEU A 280 -4.05 6.92 20.41
C LEU A 280 -3.16 6.80 21.66
N VAL A 281 -2.12 5.97 21.61
CA VAL A 281 -1.10 5.88 22.67
C VAL A 281 -0.41 7.22 22.84
N TYR A 282 0.06 7.83 21.75
CA TYR A 282 0.67 9.16 21.79
C TYR A 282 -0.28 10.21 22.38
N ILE A 283 -1.58 10.16 22.02
CA ILE A 283 -2.59 11.07 22.58
C ILE A 283 -2.73 10.86 24.10
N LYS A 284 -2.78 9.61 24.55
CA LYS A 284 -2.91 9.26 25.97
C LYS A 284 -1.69 9.74 26.76
N GLU A 285 -0.49 9.55 26.24
CA GLU A 285 0.74 9.95 26.94
C GLU A 285 0.86 11.47 27.06
N ASN A 286 0.44 12.23 26.04
CA ASN A 286 0.73 13.66 25.96
C ASN A 286 -0.47 14.57 26.27
N TYR A 287 -1.71 14.07 26.19
CA TYR A 287 -2.91 14.90 26.30
C TYR A 287 -4.00 14.33 27.21
N HIS A 288 -3.78 13.20 27.90
CA HIS A 288 -4.84 12.56 28.70
C HIS A 288 -5.45 13.48 29.77
N GLU A 289 -4.62 14.29 30.44
CA GLU A 289 -5.09 15.16 31.53
C GLU A 289 -6.15 16.14 31.04
N PHE A 290 -5.88 16.79 29.90
CA PHE A 290 -6.84 17.69 29.30
C PHE A 290 -8.09 16.97 28.84
N ILE A 291 -7.93 15.81 28.20
CA ILE A 291 -9.03 15.02 27.65
C ILE A 291 -9.99 14.55 28.75
N LEU A 292 -9.47 14.18 29.93
CA LEU A 292 -10.25 13.70 31.06
C LEU A 292 -10.69 14.81 32.03
N SER A 293 -10.12 16.01 31.96
CA SER A 293 -10.50 17.14 32.84
C SER A 293 -12.01 17.45 32.85
N PRO A 294 -12.77 17.38 31.74
CA PRO A 294 -14.21 17.64 31.77
C PRO A 294 -15.04 16.54 32.45
N LEU A 295 -14.48 15.33 32.61
CA LEU A 295 -15.15 14.21 33.27
C LEU A 295 -14.96 14.24 34.79
N ARG A 296 -13.80 14.72 35.26
CA ARG A 296 -13.51 14.89 36.68
C ARG A 296 -14.34 16.00 37.35
N ASN A 297 -14.79 16.98 36.57
CA ASN A 297 -15.62 18.08 37.07
C ASN A 297 -17.13 17.77 36.99
N ALA A 298 -17.51 16.59 36.50
CA ALA A 298 -18.91 16.17 36.32
C ALA A 298 -19.29 14.95 37.19
N ALA A 299 -18.36 14.46 38.01
CA ALA A 299 -18.54 13.42 39.03
C ALA A 299 -18.37 14.04 40.41
#